data_AF-A0A6C0ABX8-F1
#
_entry.id   AF-A0A6C0ABX8-F1
#
_cell.length_a   1.000
_cell.length_b   1.000
_cell.length_c   1.000
_cell.angle_alpha   90.00
_cell.angle_beta   90.00
_cell.angle_gamma   90.00
#
_symmetry.space_group_name_H-M   'P 1'
#
loop_
_entity.id
_entity.type
_entity.pdbx_description
1 polymer ?
#
loop_
_entity_poly.entity_id
_entity_poly.type
_entity_poly.pdbx_seq_one_letter_code
_entity_poly.pdbx_strand_id
1 'polypeptide(L)'
;MENTEEIFYKDPSVLYKKYYELLPKTDFSREKQSNIIVRVCIYLIVFLFAINYKQAIFVVISIIGLVTVFYIIHNFDGNGKKKEIERRLNNREQKIEFDMDRYDDFRKFPNYYLEKDGLDDESDDDLYSNESFEAGYLDSNGDPVLGTYNGVNFSRPKIEENNLFSISEREEYEKATCKRPTYDNPFMNHNANDYNKNKENIPKACNVDDDEINDEMELKFNENMFRNIDDVFDIENSKRQFYTLPARQVPNDQKGLAMWCYGTGPTCKEDSYKCLRYEDLRYARRRP
;
A
#
# COMPACT_ATOMS: atom_id res chain seq x y z
N MET A 1 -12.17 -15.93 3.95
CA MET A 1 -12.67 -14.60 4.36
C MET A 1 -12.07 -14.29 5.73
N GLU A 2 -10.88 -13.69 5.77
CA GLU A 2 -10.40 -13.03 6.98
C GLU A 2 -11.02 -11.64 6.96
N ASN A 3 -12.10 -11.42 7.71
CA ASN A 3 -12.53 -10.06 8.00
C ASN A 3 -11.43 -9.43 8.84
N THR A 4 -10.74 -8.45 8.28
CA THR A 4 -9.83 -7.56 9.01
C THR A 4 -10.63 -6.95 10.15
N GLU A 5 -10.43 -7.46 11.36
CA GLU A 5 -11.08 -6.92 12.55
C GLU A 5 -10.41 -5.60 12.90
N GLU A 6 -11.20 -4.54 12.97
CA GLU A 6 -10.72 -3.27 13.47
C GLU A 6 -10.28 -3.40 14.94
N ILE A 7 -9.28 -2.61 15.31
CA ILE A 7 -8.77 -2.55 16.67
C ILE A 7 -9.80 -1.92 17.62
N PHE A 8 -9.85 -2.41 18.86
CA PHE A 8 -10.89 -2.10 19.85
C PHE A 8 -11.10 -0.61 20.15
N TYR A 9 -10.11 0.25 19.91
CA TYR A 9 -10.25 1.71 20.12
C TYR A 9 -10.95 2.41 18.94
N LYS A 10 -10.97 1.81 17.75
CA LYS A 10 -11.75 2.28 16.60
C LYS A 10 -13.17 1.75 16.68
N ASP A 11 -13.33 0.45 16.92
CA ASP A 11 -14.62 -0.19 17.14
C ASP A 11 -14.63 -0.99 18.46
N PRO A 12 -15.18 -0.42 19.55
CA PRO A 12 -15.33 -1.13 20.82
C PRO A 12 -16.24 -2.35 20.75
N SER A 13 -17.09 -2.45 19.72
CA SER A 13 -18.06 -3.54 19.60
C SER A 13 -17.41 -4.91 19.38
N VAL A 14 -16.18 -4.91 18.87
CA VAL A 14 -15.36 -6.11 18.66
C VAL A 14 -15.12 -6.85 19.97
N LEU A 15 -15.05 -6.15 21.11
CA LEU A 15 -14.76 -6.77 22.41
C LEU A 15 -15.87 -7.71 22.89
N TYR A 16 -17.15 -7.45 22.59
CA TYR A 16 -18.26 -8.31 23.03
C TYR A 16 -18.83 -9.22 21.94
N LYS A 17 -18.74 -8.85 20.66
CA LYS A 17 -19.29 -9.66 19.54
C LYS A 17 -18.65 -11.04 19.41
N LYS A 18 -17.36 -11.18 19.76
CA LYS A 18 -16.60 -12.45 19.66
C LYS A 18 -16.18 -13.01 21.01
N TYR A 19 -17.08 -13.01 22.00
CA TYR A 19 -16.81 -13.43 23.38
C TYR A 19 -16.17 -14.82 23.54
N TYR A 20 -16.31 -15.72 22.56
CA TYR A 20 -15.77 -17.08 22.58
C TYR A 20 -14.28 -17.21 22.20
N GLU A 21 -13.68 -16.19 21.58
CA GLU A 21 -12.25 -16.21 21.22
C GLU A 21 -11.41 -15.68 22.39
N LEU A 22 -10.86 -16.59 23.19
CA LEU A 22 -10.12 -16.28 24.44
C LEU A 22 -8.60 -16.44 24.34
N LEU A 23 -8.09 -17.20 23.38
CA LEU A 23 -6.65 -17.47 23.26
C LEU A 23 -6.11 -16.96 21.92
N PRO A 24 -5.03 -16.16 21.93
CA PRO A 24 -4.40 -15.72 20.70
C PRO A 24 -3.79 -16.91 19.98
N LYS A 25 -4.08 -17.03 18.68
CA LYS A 25 -3.41 -17.98 17.78
C LYS A 25 -2.31 -17.25 17.00
N THR A 26 -1.29 -18.00 16.60
CA THR A 26 -0.16 -17.51 15.78
C THR A 26 -0.61 -16.97 14.42
N ASP A 27 -1.77 -17.41 13.95
CA ASP A 27 -2.27 -17.09 12.61
C ASP A 27 -3.14 -15.83 12.59
N PHE A 28 -3.41 -15.22 13.74
CA PHE A 28 -4.22 -14.01 13.83
C PHE A 28 -3.41 -12.74 13.51
N SER A 29 -4.08 -11.74 12.93
CA SER A 29 -3.57 -10.36 12.82
C SER A 29 -3.21 -9.80 14.21
N ARG A 30 -2.18 -8.94 14.32
CA ARG A 30 -1.80 -8.30 15.58
C ARG A 30 -2.93 -7.49 16.21
N GLU A 31 -3.76 -6.87 15.38
CA GLU A 31 -4.94 -6.11 15.85
C GLU A 31 -5.93 -7.05 16.54
N LYS A 32 -6.17 -8.23 15.93
CA LYS A 32 -7.00 -9.28 16.51
C LYS A 32 -6.38 -9.85 17.79
N GLN A 33 -5.07 -10.07 17.83
CA GLN A 33 -4.37 -10.53 19.04
C GLN A 33 -4.51 -9.51 20.17
N SER A 34 -4.38 -8.22 19.88
CA SER A 34 -4.55 -7.13 20.84
C SER A 34 -5.98 -7.10 21.39
N ASN A 35 -7.00 -7.24 20.52
CA ASN A 35 -8.40 -7.33 20.93
C ASN A 35 -8.67 -8.53 21.86
N ILE A 36 -8.06 -9.69 21.59
CA ILE A 36 -8.18 -10.89 22.44
C ILE A 36 -7.52 -10.64 23.80
N ILE A 37 -6.32 -10.06 23.83
CA ILE A 37 -5.61 -9.74 25.08
C ILE A 37 -6.46 -8.82 25.96
N VAL A 38 -7.00 -7.74 25.38
CA VAL A 38 -7.86 -6.79 26.11
C VAL A 38 -9.10 -7.48 26.65
N ARG A 39 -9.74 -8.36 25.87
CA ARG A 39 -10.90 -9.14 26.30
C ARG A 39 -10.57 -10.07 27.49
N VAL A 40 -9.45 -10.78 27.42
CA VAL A 40 -8.98 -11.65 28.52
C VAL A 40 -8.70 -10.84 29.78
N CYS A 41 -8.09 -9.66 29.64
CA CYS A 41 -7.89 -8.75 30.77
C CYS A 41 -9.23 -8.33 31.40
N ILE A 42 -10.25 -7.98 30.61
CA ILE A 42 -11.59 -7.64 31.11
C ILE A 42 -12.22 -8.82 31.87
N TYR A 43 -12.15 -10.03 31.34
CA TYR A 43 -12.69 -11.21 32.01
C TYR A 43 -11.96 -11.57 33.30
N LEU A 44 -10.63 -11.42 33.33
CA LEU A 44 -9.84 -11.58 34.54
C LEU A 44 -10.23 -10.54 35.60
N ILE A 45 -10.47 -9.29 35.21
CA ILE A 45 -10.94 -8.24 36.14
C ILE A 45 -12.29 -8.64 36.75
N VAL A 46 -13.26 -9.05 35.93
CA VAL A 46 -14.59 -9.47 36.41
C VAL A 46 -14.49 -10.69 37.33
N PHE A 47 -13.68 -11.69 36.97
CA PHE A 47 -13.46 -12.89 37.78
C PHE A 47 -12.81 -12.57 39.13
N LEU A 48 -11.80 -11.69 39.15
CA LEU A 48 -11.11 -11.30 40.38
C LEU A 48 -12.00 -10.45 41.30
N PHE A 49 -12.87 -9.61 40.72
CA PHE A 49 -13.87 -8.85 41.48
C PHE A 49 -14.84 -9.77 42.23
N ALA A 50 -15.17 -10.93 41.66
CA ALA A 50 -16.03 -11.91 42.28
C ALA A 50 -15.39 -12.65 43.48
N ILE A 51 -14.05 -12.66 43.60
CA ILE A 51 -13.33 -13.42 44.64
C ILE A 51 -13.01 -12.57 45.88
N ASN A 52 -12.49 -11.34 45.75
CA ASN A 52 -12.27 -10.42 46.88
C ASN A 52 -11.78 -9.01 46.47
N TYR A 53 -12.55 -7.96 46.77
CA TYR A 53 -12.32 -6.57 46.32
C TYR A 53 -11.00 -5.93 46.79
N LYS A 54 -10.52 -6.24 48.01
CA LYS A 54 -9.34 -5.59 48.59
C LYS A 54 -8.00 -6.00 47.93
N GLN A 55 -7.90 -7.24 47.45
CA GLN A 55 -6.71 -7.71 46.72
C GLN A 55 -6.83 -7.44 45.21
N ALA A 56 -8.05 -7.22 44.71
CA ALA A 56 -8.30 -6.94 43.29
C ALA A 56 -7.60 -5.67 42.78
N ILE A 57 -7.47 -4.63 43.62
CA ILE A 57 -6.83 -3.35 43.23
C ILE A 57 -5.36 -3.53 42.81
N PHE A 58 -4.57 -4.30 43.57
CA PHE A 58 -3.16 -4.54 43.27
C PHE A 58 -2.96 -5.36 41.99
N VAL A 59 -3.88 -6.28 41.71
CA VAL A 59 -3.84 -7.09 40.49
C VAL A 59 -4.22 -6.25 39.26
N VAL A 60 -5.21 -5.35 39.38
CA VAL A 60 -5.57 -4.42 38.30
C VAL A 60 -4.41 -3.50 37.94
N ILE A 61 -3.70 -2.96 38.93
CA ILE A 61 -2.51 -2.11 38.69
C ILE A 61 -1.40 -2.91 37.97
N SER A 62 -1.21 -4.17 38.34
CA SER A 62 -0.22 -5.05 37.70
C SER A 62 -0.61 -5.39 36.25
N ILE A 63 -1.90 -5.59 35.96
CA ILE A 63 -2.42 -5.82 34.61
C ILE A 63 -2.26 -4.56 33.75
N ILE A 64 -2.59 -3.38 34.27
CA ILE A 64 -2.37 -2.11 33.56
C ILE A 64 -0.89 -1.93 33.24
N GLY A 65 0.00 -2.24 34.19
CA GLY A 65 1.45 -2.22 33.96
C GLY A 65 1.91 -3.20 32.88
N LEU A 66 1.35 -4.41 32.82
CA LEU A 66 1.67 -5.36 31.76
C LEU A 66 1.13 -4.93 30.40
N VAL A 67 -0.07 -4.34 30.36
CA VAL A 67 -0.67 -3.80 29.13
C VAL A 67 0.13 -2.62 28.60
N THR A 68 0.61 -1.71 29.46
CA THR A 68 1.46 -0.58 29.03
C THR A 68 2.83 -1.05 28.56
N VAL A 69 3.45 -2.02 29.22
CA VAL A 69 4.71 -2.63 28.77
C VAL A 69 4.52 -3.36 27.45
N PHE A 70 3.43 -4.11 27.28
CA PHE A 70 3.11 -4.77 26.01
C PHE A 70 2.82 -3.75 24.89
N TYR A 71 2.12 -2.66 25.19
CA TYR A 71 1.88 -1.56 24.26
C TYR A 71 3.19 -0.90 23.81
N ILE A 72 4.13 -0.69 24.74
CA ILE A 72 5.47 -0.20 24.43
C ILE A 72 6.20 -1.20 23.51
N ILE A 73 6.25 -2.48 23.88
CA ILE A 73 6.89 -3.52 23.05
C ILE A 73 6.26 -3.56 21.65
N HIS A 74 4.93 -3.45 21.54
CA HIS A 74 4.23 -3.44 20.26
C HIS A 74 4.56 -2.20 19.40
N ASN A 75 4.68 -1.02 19.99
CA ASN A 75 5.04 0.19 19.26
C ASN A 75 6.49 0.18 18.79
N PHE A 76 7.40 -0.36 19.60
CA PHE A 76 8.84 -0.36 19.31
C PHE A 76 9.35 -1.60 18.55
N ASP A 77 8.55 -2.67 18.40
CA ASP A 77 8.91 -3.86 17.63
C ASP A 77 8.69 -3.68 16.12
N GLY A 78 9.61 -2.95 15.48
CA GLY A 78 9.61 -2.73 14.03
C GLY A 78 9.79 -4.00 13.19
N ASN A 79 10.55 -5.00 13.69
CA ASN A 79 10.76 -6.27 12.99
C ASN A 79 9.47 -7.08 12.89
N GLY A 80 8.70 -7.09 13.96
CA GLY A 80 7.43 -7.79 13.97
C GLY A 80 6.35 -7.13 13.11
N LYS A 81 6.36 -5.80 12.95
CA LYS A 81 5.48 -5.10 11.98
C LYS A 81 5.80 -5.54 10.55
N LYS A 82 7.08 -5.57 10.18
CA LYS A 82 7.53 -6.05 8.85
C LYS A 82 7.05 -7.46 8.55
N LYS A 83 7.24 -8.39 9.51
CA LYS A 83 6.85 -9.80 9.36
C LYS A 83 5.34 -9.98 9.19
N GLU A 84 4.53 -9.18 9.86
CA GLU A 84 3.08 -9.25 9.66
C GLU A 84 2.65 -8.69 8.30
N ILE A 85 3.25 -7.57 7.86
CA ILE A 85 2.94 -7.01 6.55
C ILE A 85 3.32 -8.02 5.45
N GLU A 86 4.49 -8.64 5.55
CA GLU A 86 4.92 -9.70 4.64
C GLU A 86 3.94 -10.90 4.64
N ARG A 87 3.45 -11.31 5.81
CA ARG A 87 2.42 -12.35 5.92
C ARG A 87 1.10 -11.93 5.26
N ARG A 88 0.67 -10.68 5.45
CA ARG A 88 -0.54 -10.11 4.82
C ARG A 88 -0.38 -10.08 3.28
N LEU A 89 0.81 -9.76 2.78
CA LEU A 89 1.11 -9.78 1.34
C LEU A 89 1.07 -11.19 0.77
N ASN A 90 1.80 -12.13 1.37
CA ASN A 90 1.84 -13.52 0.88
C ASN A 90 0.43 -14.16 0.86
N ASN A 91 -0.37 -13.92 1.89
CA ASN A 91 -1.76 -14.41 1.94
C ASN A 91 -2.65 -13.77 0.84
N ARG A 92 -2.40 -12.51 0.49
CA ARG A 92 -3.14 -11.79 -0.57
C ARG A 92 -2.64 -12.16 -1.96
N GLU A 93 -1.33 -12.37 -2.15
CA GLU A 93 -0.72 -12.90 -3.38
C GLU A 93 -1.22 -14.30 -3.68
N GLN A 94 -1.25 -15.20 -2.68
CA GLN A 94 -1.85 -16.53 -2.82
C GLN A 94 -3.33 -16.48 -3.18
N LYS A 95 -4.06 -15.48 -2.69
CA LYS A 95 -5.46 -15.26 -3.07
C LYS A 95 -5.57 -14.79 -4.52
N ILE A 96 -4.68 -13.92 -4.97
CA ILE A 96 -4.61 -13.44 -6.36
C ILE A 96 -4.23 -14.58 -7.30
N GLU A 97 -3.24 -15.41 -6.96
CA GLU A 97 -2.86 -16.59 -7.74
C GLU A 97 -4.02 -17.58 -7.85
N PHE A 98 -4.75 -17.82 -6.75
CA PHE A 98 -5.96 -18.64 -6.75
C PHE A 98 -7.12 -18.05 -7.58
N ASP A 99 -7.29 -16.72 -7.57
CA ASP A 99 -8.30 -16.04 -8.39
C ASP A 99 -7.87 -15.96 -9.87
N MET A 100 -6.56 -15.90 -10.17
CA MET A 100 -5.96 -15.97 -11.51
C MET A 100 -6.06 -17.38 -12.10
N ASP A 101 -5.80 -18.44 -11.33
CA ASP A 101 -6.00 -19.84 -11.76
C ASP A 101 -7.47 -20.14 -12.09
N ARG A 102 -8.41 -19.45 -11.43
CA ARG A 102 -9.84 -19.50 -11.78
C ARG A 102 -10.15 -18.74 -13.07
N TYR A 103 -9.34 -17.74 -13.41
CA TYR A 103 -9.49 -16.88 -14.59
C TYR A 103 -8.74 -17.42 -15.82
N ASP A 104 -7.77 -18.32 -15.65
CA ASP A 104 -6.95 -18.88 -16.73
C ASP A 104 -7.71 -19.81 -17.71
N ASP A 105 -8.99 -20.12 -17.44
CA ASP A 105 -9.90 -20.70 -18.43
C ASP A 105 -10.40 -19.66 -19.48
N PHE A 106 -10.17 -18.37 -19.23
CA PHE A 106 -10.48 -17.23 -20.12
C PHE A 106 -9.21 -16.44 -20.48
N ARG A 107 -8.37 -17.08 -21.30
CA ARG A 107 -7.16 -16.58 -21.96
C ARG A 107 -6.91 -15.06 -22.01
N LYS A 108 -5.67 -14.72 -21.59
CA LYS A 108 -4.71 -13.80 -22.24
C LYS A 108 -4.98 -12.29 -22.08
N PHE A 109 -4.09 -11.69 -21.28
CA PHE A 109 -3.81 -10.27 -21.00
C PHE A 109 -4.62 -9.61 -19.87
N PRO A 110 -3.92 -9.07 -18.86
CA PRO A 110 -4.33 -7.82 -18.25
C PRO A 110 -3.19 -6.79 -18.26
N ASN A 111 -3.48 -5.60 -18.80
CA ASN A 111 -2.76 -4.38 -18.45
C ASN A 111 -3.62 -3.64 -17.41
N TYR A 112 -3.01 -3.37 -16.26
CA TYR A 112 -3.61 -2.72 -15.09
C TYR A 112 -3.56 -1.20 -15.23
N TYR A 113 -4.67 -0.50 -14.98
CA TYR A 113 -4.76 0.96 -14.99
C TYR A 113 -5.03 1.51 -13.59
N LEU A 114 -4.49 2.69 -13.32
CA LEU A 114 -4.76 3.53 -12.14
C LEU A 114 -5.76 4.62 -12.55
N GLU A 115 -6.92 4.66 -11.91
CA GLU A 115 -7.87 5.79 -12.02
C GLU A 115 -7.43 6.89 -11.04
N LYS A 116 -7.34 8.13 -11.51
CA LYS A 116 -7.09 9.31 -10.66
C LYS A 116 -8.43 9.96 -10.36
N ASP A 117 -8.84 9.89 -9.11
CA ASP A 117 -10.00 10.64 -8.62
C ASP A 117 -9.71 12.13 -8.52
N GLY A 118 -10.71 12.92 -8.90
CA GLY A 118 -10.80 14.34 -8.56
C GLY A 118 -11.16 15.23 -9.75
N LEU A 119 -12.46 15.35 -10.04
CA LEU A 119 -13.12 16.61 -10.40
C LEU A 119 -14.63 16.39 -10.36
N ASP A 120 -15.25 17.04 -9.38
CA ASP A 120 -16.69 17.13 -9.21
C ASP A 120 -17.29 17.87 -10.40
N ASP A 121 -18.18 17.22 -11.15
CA ASP A 121 -19.18 17.90 -11.97
C ASP A 121 -20.53 17.22 -11.71
N GLU A 122 -21.36 17.89 -10.92
CA GLU A 122 -22.79 17.63 -10.82
C GLU A 122 -23.44 17.85 -12.20
N SER A 123 -24.09 16.83 -12.78
CA SER A 123 -25.45 16.90 -13.35
C SER A 123 -25.80 15.69 -14.22
N ASP A 124 -27.05 15.24 -14.06
CA ASP A 124 -27.88 14.51 -15.01
C ASP A 124 -27.69 12.97 -15.14
N ASP A 125 -27.77 12.28 -14.00
CA ASP A 125 -28.35 10.93 -13.96
C ASP A 125 -29.88 11.06 -14.07
N ASP A 126 -30.43 10.88 -15.27
CA ASP A 126 -31.79 10.32 -15.50
C ASP A 126 -32.22 10.44 -16.99
N LEU A 127 -31.47 9.87 -17.95
CA LEU A 127 -32.05 9.48 -19.25
C LEU A 127 -31.13 8.56 -20.09
N TYR A 128 -31.01 7.28 -19.73
CA TYR A 128 -30.46 6.27 -20.65
C TYR A 128 -31.57 5.36 -21.16
N SER A 129 -32.11 5.72 -22.32
CA SER A 129 -32.75 4.76 -23.21
C SER A 129 -31.68 3.86 -23.83
N ASN A 130 -31.99 2.57 -23.87
CA ASN A 130 -31.18 1.47 -24.39
C ASN A 130 -30.84 1.60 -25.89
N GLU A 131 -29.95 2.52 -26.27
CA GLU A 131 -29.40 2.56 -27.63
C GLU A 131 -27.87 2.58 -27.59
N SER A 132 -27.28 1.42 -27.88
CA SER A 132 -25.86 1.27 -28.15
C SER A 132 -25.55 1.86 -29.52
N PHE A 133 -24.92 3.04 -29.57
CA PHE A 133 -24.32 3.54 -30.80
C PHE A 133 -23.06 2.72 -31.12
N GLU A 134 -23.09 1.95 -32.21
CA GLU A 134 -21.97 1.13 -32.68
C GLU A 134 -21.35 1.74 -33.95
N ALA A 135 -20.02 1.84 -33.99
CA ALA A 135 -19.31 2.28 -35.19
C ALA A 135 -19.28 1.13 -36.23
N GLY A 136 -19.88 1.35 -37.40
CA GLY A 136 -19.78 0.43 -38.53
C GLY A 136 -18.41 0.47 -39.22
N TYR A 137 -18.08 -0.58 -39.96
CA TYR A 137 -16.91 -0.61 -40.85
C TYR A 137 -17.35 -0.77 -42.31
N LEU A 138 -16.51 -0.32 -43.23
CA LEU A 138 -16.71 -0.53 -44.67
C LEU A 138 -16.14 -1.90 -45.04
N ASP A 139 -16.92 -2.70 -45.76
CA ASP A 139 -16.41 -3.96 -46.31
C ASP A 139 -15.45 -3.71 -47.49
N SER A 140 -14.83 -4.77 -48.01
CA SER A 140 -13.91 -4.65 -49.18
C SER A 140 -14.59 -4.14 -50.46
N ASN A 141 -15.93 -4.07 -50.50
CA ASN A 141 -16.70 -3.57 -51.62
C ASN A 141 -17.15 -2.11 -51.39
N GLY A 142 -16.85 -1.52 -50.23
CA GLY A 142 -17.18 -0.14 -49.89
C GLY A 142 -18.58 0.04 -49.31
N ASP A 143 -19.26 -1.04 -48.95
CA ASP A 143 -20.59 -0.98 -48.36
C ASP A 143 -20.50 -0.87 -46.81
N PRO A 144 -21.29 0.02 -46.17
CA PRO A 144 -21.26 0.21 -44.73
C PRO A 144 -21.97 -0.95 -44.01
N VAL A 145 -21.21 -1.70 -43.20
CA VAL A 145 -21.74 -2.82 -42.41
C VAL A 145 -21.78 -2.42 -40.94
N LEU A 146 -22.98 -2.47 -40.36
CA LEU A 146 -23.22 -2.37 -38.91
C LEU A 146 -23.34 -3.79 -38.35
N GLY A 147 -22.42 -4.18 -37.47
CA GLY A 147 -22.48 -5.49 -36.83
C GLY A 147 -21.26 -5.84 -35.96
N THR A 148 -21.53 -6.53 -34.86
CA THR A 148 -20.58 -7.05 -33.89
C THR A 148 -19.57 -8.01 -34.53
N TYR A 149 -18.28 -7.72 -34.37
CA TYR A 149 -17.21 -8.67 -34.67
C TYR A 149 -17.34 -9.84 -33.68
N ASN A 150 -17.79 -11.01 -34.16
CA ASN A 150 -17.88 -12.30 -33.46
C ASN A 150 -18.28 -12.25 -31.97
N GLY A 151 -19.53 -12.65 -31.69
CA GLY A 151 -20.17 -12.65 -30.37
C GLY A 151 -19.39 -13.33 -29.25
N VAL A 152 -18.46 -12.61 -28.66
CA VAL A 152 -18.04 -12.78 -27.28
C VAL A 152 -18.81 -11.72 -26.50
N ASN A 153 -19.74 -12.14 -25.65
CA ASN A 153 -20.29 -11.25 -24.63
C ASN A 153 -19.11 -10.80 -23.78
N PHE A 154 -18.59 -9.60 -24.03
CA PHE A 154 -17.81 -8.85 -23.06
C PHE A 154 -18.78 -8.41 -21.96
N SER A 155 -19.28 -9.37 -21.18
CA SER A 155 -19.58 -9.08 -19.79
C SER A 155 -18.24 -8.67 -19.22
N ARG A 156 -17.96 -7.35 -19.19
CA ARG A 156 -16.85 -6.83 -18.40
C ARG A 156 -17.05 -7.49 -17.03
N PRO A 157 -16.14 -8.37 -16.56
CA PRO A 157 -16.24 -8.77 -15.18
C PRO A 157 -16.21 -7.45 -14.42
N LYS A 158 -17.30 -7.16 -13.68
CA LYS A 158 -17.24 -6.14 -12.62
C LYS A 158 -16.25 -6.71 -11.62
N ILE A 159 -14.97 -6.51 -11.90
CA ILE A 159 -13.94 -6.60 -10.89
C ILE A 159 -14.27 -5.41 -10.02
N GLU A 160 -14.93 -5.68 -8.89
CA GLU A 160 -14.93 -4.71 -7.80
C GLU A 160 -13.46 -4.39 -7.55
N GLU A 161 -13.08 -3.15 -7.88
CA GLU A 161 -11.80 -2.59 -7.48
C GLU A 161 -11.79 -2.53 -5.96
N ASN A 162 -11.46 -3.66 -5.36
CA ASN A 162 -10.76 -3.64 -4.11
C ASN A 162 -9.39 -3.06 -4.49
N ASN A 163 -9.26 -1.74 -4.46
CA ASN A 163 -7.98 -1.10 -4.21
C ASN A 163 -7.42 -1.84 -3.00
N LEU A 164 -6.56 -2.81 -3.28
CA LEU A 164 -6.28 -3.93 -2.38
C LEU A 164 -5.57 -3.44 -1.11
N PHE A 165 -5.12 -2.20 -1.14
CA PHE A 165 -4.56 -1.43 -0.06
C PHE A 165 -5.18 -0.04 -0.10
N SER A 166 -5.53 0.51 1.06
CA SER A 166 -5.68 1.96 1.16
C SER A 166 -4.35 2.61 0.81
N ILE A 167 -4.38 3.86 0.33
CA ILE A 167 -3.16 4.63 0.04
C ILE A 167 -2.23 4.62 1.27
N SER A 168 -2.80 4.76 2.46
CA SER A 168 -2.09 4.71 3.74
C SER A 168 -1.41 3.36 4.03
N GLU A 169 -2.04 2.22 3.72
CA GLU A 169 -1.44 0.90 3.92
C GLU A 169 -0.25 0.68 2.98
N ARG A 170 -0.35 1.18 1.75
CA ARG A 170 0.73 1.11 0.78
C ARG A 170 1.93 1.96 1.22
N GLU A 171 1.69 3.18 1.69
CA GLU A 171 2.73 4.05 2.25
C GLU A 171 3.44 3.38 3.44
N GLU A 172 2.69 2.76 4.35
CA GLU A 172 3.27 2.05 5.50
C GLU A 172 4.13 0.86 5.09
N TYR A 173 3.67 0.06 4.11
CA TYR A 173 4.46 -1.04 3.57
C TYR A 173 5.76 -0.55 2.92
N GLU A 174 5.68 0.51 2.13
CA GLU A 174 6.84 1.08 1.46
C GLU A 174 7.87 1.61 2.46
N LYS A 175 7.42 2.26 3.55
CA LYS A 175 8.27 2.69 4.67
C LYS A 175 8.90 1.51 5.44
N ALA A 176 8.19 0.40 5.55
CA ALA A 176 8.68 -0.78 6.27
C ALA A 176 9.71 -1.60 5.46
N THR A 177 9.54 -1.65 4.14
CA THR A 177 10.30 -2.56 3.24
C THR A 177 11.52 -1.89 2.62
N CYS A 178 11.67 -0.58 2.77
CA CYS A 178 12.78 0.16 2.20
C CYS A 178 14.13 -0.06 2.92
N LYS A 179 15.23 0.16 2.18
CA LYS A 179 16.61 0.18 2.66
C LYS A 179 16.81 1.44 3.50
N ARG A 180 17.11 1.28 4.79
CA ARG A 180 17.36 2.36 5.75
C ARG A 180 18.84 2.81 5.75
N PRO A 181 19.15 4.02 6.26
CA PRO A 181 20.52 4.48 6.48
C PRO A 181 21.32 3.47 7.31
N THR A 182 22.59 3.29 7.04
CA THR A 182 23.52 2.48 7.85
C THR A 182 24.79 3.27 8.12
N TYR A 183 25.60 2.86 9.09
CA TYR A 183 26.88 3.53 9.36
C TYR A 183 27.81 3.52 8.13
N ASP A 184 27.87 2.39 7.42
CA ASP A 184 28.67 2.26 6.19
C ASP A 184 28.04 2.99 4.98
N ASN A 185 26.74 3.26 5.02
CA ASN A 185 26.00 3.92 3.94
C ASN A 185 24.87 4.80 4.48
N PRO A 186 25.17 6.01 4.99
CA PRO A 186 24.19 6.90 5.59
C PRO A 186 23.12 7.36 4.58
N PHE A 187 23.53 7.62 3.33
CA PHE A 187 22.67 8.13 2.27
C PHE A 187 21.93 7.05 1.49
N MET A 188 22.07 5.77 1.87
CA MET A 188 21.39 4.62 1.24
C MET A 188 21.69 4.43 -0.26
N ASN A 189 22.64 5.20 -0.82
CA ASN A 189 23.02 5.13 -2.22
C ASN A 189 23.55 3.74 -2.58
N HIS A 190 23.34 3.30 -3.82
CA HIS A 190 23.85 2.01 -4.27
C HIS A 190 25.38 2.00 -4.25
N ASN A 191 25.96 0.92 -3.73
CA ASN A 191 27.40 0.68 -3.81
C ASN A 191 27.73 -0.23 -5.01
N ALA A 192 29.01 -0.40 -5.33
CA ALA A 192 29.42 -1.29 -6.43
C ALA A 192 28.95 -2.74 -6.23
N ASN A 193 28.83 -3.21 -4.98
CA ASN A 193 28.40 -4.57 -4.65
C ASN A 193 26.91 -4.81 -4.90
N ASP A 194 26.10 -3.75 -4.88
CA ASP A 194 24.66 -3.79 -5.15
C ASP A 194 24.38 -4.10 -6.64
N TYR A 195 25.36 -4.02 -7.54
CA TYR A 195 25.21 -4.42 -8.95
C TYR A 195 25.52 -5.89 -9.22
N ASN A 196 25.96 -6.66 -8.23
CA ASN A 196 26.29 -8.07 -8.41
C ASN A 196 25.01 -8.90 -8.62
N LYS A 197 24.93 -9.59 -9.76
CA LYS A 197 23.75 -10.36 -10.23
C LYS A 197 23.20 -11.41 -9.26
N ASN A 198 23.99 -11.83 -8.26
CA ASN A 198 23.60 -12.87 -7.30
C ASN A 198 22.71 -12.34 -6.16
N LYS A 199 22.45 -11.02 -6.11
CA LYS A 199 21.62 -10.39 -5.09
C LYS A 199 20.25 -10.08 -5.72
N GLU A 200 19.41 -11.10 -5.82
CA GLU A 200 18.02 -10.90 -6.23
C GLU A 200 17.30 -10.04 -5.17
N ASN A 201 16.64 -8.97 -5.62
CA ASN A 201 15.77 -8.09 -4.83
C ASN A 201 16.47 -7.28 -3.73
N ILE A 202 17.29 -6.31 -4.14
CA ILE A 202 17.77 -5.26 -3.22
C ILE A 202 16.60 -4.31 -2.91
N PRO A 203 16.28 -4.07 -1.62
CA PRO A 203 15.20 -3.17 -1.27
C PRO A 203 15.48 -1.75 -1.77
N LYS A 204 14.43 -1.07 -2.26
CA LYS A 204 14.49 0.34 -2.66
C LYS A 204 14.91 1.22 -1.48
N ALA A 205 15.71 2.26 -1.71
CA ALA A 205 16.03 3.26 -0.68
C ALA A 205 14.77 3.92 -0.12
N CYS A 206 14.77 4.21 1.19
CA CYS A 206 13.66 4.90 1.84
C CYS A 206 13.46 6.32 1.29
N ASN A 207 12.27 6.88 1.51
CA ASN A 207 12.06 8.28 1.21
C ASN A 207 12.85 9.14 2.20
N VAL A 208 13.49 10.19 1.69
CA VAL A 208 14.32 11.10 2.50
C VAL A 208 13.48 12.25 3.05
N ASP A 209 12.34 12.52 2.44
CA ASP A 209 11.40 13.52 2.93
C ASP A 209 10.67 13.05 4.22
N ASP A 210 10.85 11.80 4.62
CA ASP A 210 10.37 11.30 5.92
C ASP A 210 11.32 11.74 7.04
N ASP A 211 10.81 12.49 8.02
CA ASP A 211 11.60 13.06 9.12
C ASP A 211 12.43 12.00 9.89
N GLU A 212 11.84 10.82 10.18
CA GLU A 212 12.53 9.72 10.87
C GLU A 212 13.79 9.26 10.11
N ILE A 213 13.69 9.17 8.78
CA ILE A 213 14.80 8.72 7.94
C ILE A 213 15.85 9.81 7.79
N ASN A 214 15.43 11.07 7.72
CA ASN A 214 16.34 12.21 7.66
C ASN A 214 17.17 12.33 8.96
N ASP A 215 16.53 12.22 10.12
CA ASP A 215 17.22 12.22 11.41
C ASP A 215 18.19 11.05 11.56
N GLU A 216 17.78 9.84 11.13
CA GLU A 216 18.66 8.67 11.09
C GLU A 216 19.87 8.88 10.16
N MET A 217 19.66 9.53 9.01
CA MET A 217 20.70 9.83 8.03
C MET A 217 21.72 10.82 8.62
N GLU A 218 21.26 11.91 9.24
CA GLU A 218 22.12 12.90 9.87
C GLU A 218 22.92 12.31 11.03
N LEU A 219 22.27 11.49 11.87
CA LEU A 219 22.94 10.85 13.00
C LEU A 219 24.07 9.91 12.54
N LYS A 220 23.81 9.08 11.52
CA LYS A 220 24.81 8.13 11.00
C LYS A 220 25.90 8.84 10.20
N PHE A 221 25.58 9.93 9.51
CA PHE A 221 26.58 10.75 8.81
C PHE A 221 27.54 11.44 9.79
N ASN A 222 27.04 11.90 10.95
CA ASN A 222 27.82 12.65 11.92
C ASN A 222 28.57 11.80 12.97
N GLU A 223 28.38 10.46 13.00
CA GLU A 223 28.90 9.59 14.07
C GLU A 223 30.40 9.77 14.34
N ASN A 224 31.22 9.86 13.29
CA ASN A 224 32.68 10.00 13.37
C ASN A 224 33.20 11.33 12.81
N MET A 225 32.33 12.34 12.72
CA MET A 225 32.71 13.68 12.25
C MET A 225 32.90 14.63 13.43
N PHE A 226 34.10 15.18 13.55
CA PHE A 226 34.39 16.22 14.54
C PHE A 226 33.82 17.55 14.04
N ARG A 227 32.88 18.10 14.80
CA ARG A 227 32.23 19.37 14.48
C ARG A 227 32.88 20.51 15.24
N ASN A 228 33.03 21.66 14.58
CA ASN A 228 33.40 22.89 15.26
C ASN A 228 32.22 23.39 16.09
N ILE A 229 32.48 23.89 17.30
CA ILE A 229 31.45 24.47 18.18
C ILE A 229 30.87 25.75 17.55
N ASP A 230 31.67 26.46 16.77
CA ASP A 230 31.25 27.68 16.09
C ASP A 230 30.35 27.42 14.86
N ASP A 231 30.35 26.20 14.30
CA ASP A 231 29.52 25.82 13.15
C ASP A 231 28.17 25.25 13.61
N VAL A 232 27.29 26.16 14.05
CA VAL A 232 25.93 25.82 14.53
C VAL A 232 25.04 25.23 13.43
N PHE A 233 25.34 25.52 12.16
CA PHE A 233 24.51 25.13 11.02
C PHE A 233 25.07 23.94 10.23
N ASP A 234 26.18 23.35 10.68
CA ASP A 234 26.87 22.24 10.02
C ASP A 234 27.19 22.48 8.53
N ILE A 235 27.54 23.73 8.17
CA ILE A 235 27.82 24.12 6.78
C ILE A 235 29.26 23.77 6.40
N GLU A 236 30.20 23.87 7.34
CA GLU A 236 31.63 23.69 7.10
C GLU A 236 32.01 22.23 6.82
N ASN A 237 31.16 21.29 7.25
CA ASN A 237 31.34 19.85 7.12
C ASN A 237 31.07 19.31 5.70
N SER A 238 30.93 20.18 4.69
CA SER A 238 30.65 19.79 3.30
C SER A 238 29.40 18.92 3.12
N LYS A 239 28.44 18.98 4.05
CA LYS A 239 27.17 18.23 4.01
C LYS A 239 26.47 18.35 2.66
N ARG A 240 26.49 19.54 2.05
CA ARG A 240 25.88 19.82 0.73
C ARG A 240 26.38 18.91 -0.41
N GLN A 241 27.58 18.36 -0.30
CA GLN A 241 28.15 17.49 -1.35
C GLN A 241 27.64 16.04 -1.25
N PHE A 242 27.03 15.67 -0.12
CA PHE A 242 26.52 14.33 0.11
C PHE A 242 24.99 14.36 0.06
N TYR A 243 24.42 13.64 -0.90
CA TYR A 243 22.98 13.60 -1.13
C TYR A 243 22.56 12.20 -1.61
N THR A 244 21.28 11.91 -1.50
CA THR A 244 20.70 10.67 -2.01
C THR A 244 20.41 10.76 -3.50
N LEU A 245 20.64 9.68 -4.22
CA LEU A 245 20.40 9.63 -5.66
C LEU A 245 18.91 9.39 -5.95
N PRO A 246 18.36 9.98 -7.03
CA PRO A 246 16.95 9.78 -7.41
C PRO A 246 16.67 8.34 -7.85
N ALA A 247 17.69 7.65 -8.38
CA ALA A 247 17.63 6.23 -8.67
C ALA A 247 17.70 5.43 -7.36
N ARG A 248 16.53 5.05 -6.84
CA ARG A 248 16.36 4.39 -5.52
C ARG A 248 16.51 2.87 -5.50
N GLN A 249 16.59 2.21 -6.66
CA GLN A 249 16.75 0.76 -6.76
C GLN A 249 17.64 0.38 -7.95
N VAL A 250 18.23 -0.82 -7.91
CA VAL A 250 18.99 -1.42 -9.03
C VAL A 250 18.28 -2.70 -9.46
N PRO A 251 17.87 -2.83 -10.74
CA PRO A 251 17.88 -1.81 -11.78
C PRO A 251 16.89 -0.65 -11.51
N ASN A 252 17.11 0.51 -12.14
CA ASN A 252 16.23 1.67 -11.99
C ASN A 252 14.78 1.33 -12.41
N ASP A 253 13.80 2.01 -11.81
CA ASP A 253 12.37 1.83 -12.12
C ASP A 253 11.97 2.44 -13.49
N GLN A 254 12.33 1.75 -14.57
CA GLN A 254 11.98 2.17 -15.93
C GLN A 254 10.47 2.13 -16.16
N LYS A 255 9.77 1.18 -15.53
CA LYS A 255 8.33 1.00 -15.68
C LYS A 255 7.56 2.15 -15.03
N GLY A 256 7.92 2.52 -13.79
CA GLY A 256 7.35 3.68 -13.11
C GLY A 256 7.57 4.98 -13.86
N LEU A 257 8.77 5.20 -14.41
CA LEU A 257 9.04 6.36 -15.27
C LEU A 257 8.19 6.35 -16.54
N ALA A 258 8.10 5.23 -17.24
CA ALA A 258 7.31 5.11 -18.47
C ALA A 258 5.82 5.35 -18.19
N MET A 259 5.29 4.83 -17.09
CA MET A 259 3.92 5.08 -16.64
C MET A 259 3.71 6.56 -16.26
N TRP A 260 4.70 7.22 -15.65
CA TRP A 260 4.60 8.64 -15.35
C TRP A 260 4.59 9.51 -16.62
N CYS A 261 5.43 9.20 -17.60
CA CYS A 261 5.49 9.95 -18.86
C CYS A 261 4.31 9.69 -19.79
N TYR A 262 3.87 8.42 -19.89
CA TYR A 262 2.96 7.97 -20.94
C TYR A 262 1.68 7.29 -20.43
N GLY A 263 1.57 7.03 -19.13
CA GLY A 263 0.39 6.41 -18.51
C GLY A 263 -0.78 7.36 -18.37
N THR A 264 -1.20 8.00 -19.46
CA THR A 264 -2.31 8.95 -19.50
C THR A 264 -3.68 8.29 -19.62
N GLY A 265 -3.75 6.96 -19.47
CA GLY A 265 -4.96 6.17 -19.67
C GLY A 265 -5.22 5.82 -21.14
N PRO A 266 -6.33 5.11 -21.43
CA PRO A 266 -6.66 4.67 -22.78
C PRO A 266 -6.93 5.84 -23.71
N THR A 267 -6.40 5.76 -24.93
CA THR A 267 -6.67 6.76 -25.96
C THR A 267 -7.97 6.46 -26.70
N CYS A 268 -8.55 7.46 -27.38
CA CYS A 268 -9.69 7.27 -28.30
C CYS A 268 -9.47 6.18 -29.37
N LYS A 269 -8.20 5.89 -29.72
CA LYS A 269 -7.86 4.79 -30.64
C LYS A 269 -7.98 3.40 -30.00
N GLU A 270 -7.87 3.33 -28.68
CA GLU A 270 -7.96 2.08 -27.91
C GLU A 270 -9.38 1.86 -27.37
N ASP A 271 -10.09 2.94 -27.02
CA ASP A 271 -11.48 2.91 -26.56
C ASP A 271 -12.32 4.04 -27.18
N SER A 272 -13.31 3.66 -28.00
CA SER A 272 -14.24 4.58 -28.67
C SER A 272 -15.02 5.48 -27.69
N TYR A 273 -15.25 5.04 -26.45
CA TYR A 273 -15.95 5.83 -25.44
C TYR A 273 -15.11 6.98 -24.88
N LYS A 274 -13.78 6.94 -25.06
CA LYS A 274 -12.85 8.01 -24.63
C LYS A 274 -12.64 9.08 -25.69
N CYS A 275 -13.33 8.98 -26.83
CA CYS A 275 -13.29 9.99 -27.89
C CYS A 275 -14.06 11.25 -27.48
N LEU A 276 -13.49 12.41 -27.78
CA LEU A 276 -14.21 13.67 -27.64
C LEU A 276 -15.39 13.66 -28.63
N ARG A 277 -16.58 14.05 -28.17
CA ARG A 277 -17.77 14.16 -29.04
C ARG A 277 -17.65 15.29 -30.06
N TYR A 278 -16.83 16.30 -29.77
CA TYR A 278 -16.53 17.43 -30.64
C TYR A 278 -15.03 17.70 -30.66
N GLU A 279 -14.53 18.24 -31.77
CA GLU A 279 -13.11 18.57 -31.91
C GLU A 279 -12.76 19.80 -31.07
N ASP A 280 -12.13 19.60 -29.92
CA ASP A 280 -11.55 20.69 -29.13
C ASP A 280 -10.09 20.92 -29.58
N LEU A 281 -9.84 22.07 -30.20
CA LEU A 281 -8.53 22.51 -30.70
C LEU A 281 -7.43 22.54 -29.62
N ARG A 282 -7.79 22.56 -28.33
CA ARG A 282 -6.85 22.51 -27.20
C ARG A 282 -6.26 21.12 -26.98
N TYR A 283 -6.98 20.06 -27.37
CA TYR A 283 -6.54 18.67 -27.25
C TYR A 283 -5.78 18.18 -28.50
N ALA A 284 -5.89 18.89 -29.63
CA ALA A 284 -5.21 18.55 -30.89
C ALA A 284 -3.66 18.52 -30.79
N ARG A 285 -3.07 19.10 -29.73
CA ARG A 285 -1.62 19.26 -29.55
C ARG A 285 -0.96 18.32 -28.54
N ARG A 286 -1.64 17.27 -28.07
CA ARG A 286 -0.95 16.17 -27.38
C ARG A 286 -0.89 14.95 -28.29
N ARG A 287 -0.02 15.02 -29.30
CA ARG A 287 0.49 13.83 -29.97
C ARG A 287 1.86 13.52 -29.37
N PRO A 288 2.13 12.27 -28.93
CA PRO A 288 3.51 11.80 -28.85
C PRO A 288 4.18 11.84 -30.23
#